data_AF-A0A2V5ZKH9-F1
#
_entry.id   AF-A0A2V5ZKH9-F1
#
_cell.length_a   1.000
_cell.length_b   1.000
_cell.length_c   1.000
_cell.angle_alpha   90.00
_cell.angle_beta   90.00
_cell.angle_gamma   90.00
#
_symmetry.space_group_name_H-M   'P 1'
#
loop_
_entity.id
_entity.type
_entity.pdbx_description
1 polymer ?
#
loop_
_entity_poly.entity_id
_entity_poly.type
_entity_poly.pdbx_seq_one_letter_code
_entity_poly.pdbx_strand_id
1 'polypeptide(L)' 'MTNAKTIHKPAIFLLAENDEVVPPRYQRMVVDAYAGEKRIISLRGANHNSPIEGDGLLELHQALDWLLPRHGNQ' A
#
# COMPACT_ATOMS: atom_id res chain seq x y z
N MET A 1 -11.99 1.34 12.54
CA MET A 1 -10.62 0.87 12.26
C MET A 1 -9.81 0.64 13.54
N THR A 2 -10.32 -0.17 14.49
CA THR A 2 -9.66 -0.38 15.79
C THR A 2 -8.32 -1.11 15.63
N ASN A 3 -8.27 -2.12 14.76
CA ASN A 3 -7.06 -2.92 14.56
C ASN A 3 -5.93 -2.14 13.86
N ALA A 4 -6.24 -1.32 12.86
CA ALA A 4 -5.23 -0.54 12.14
C ALA A 4 -4.44 0.40 13.09
N LYS A 5 -5.13 0.97 14.08
CA LYS A 5 -4.54 1.86 15.09
C LYS A 5 -3.55 1.17 16.03
N THR A 6 -3.60 -0.15 16.15
CA THR A 6 -2.72 -0.90 17.05
C THR A 6 -1.50 -1.47 16.34
N ILE A 7 -1.43 -1.37 15.01
CA ILE A 7 -0.32 -1.91 14.22
C ILE A 7 0.73 -0.81 14.02
N HIS A 8 1.96 -1.11 14.44
CA HIS A 8 3.10 -0.18 14.40
C HIS A 8 4.24 -0.68 13.50
N LYS A 9 4.02 -1.76 12.73
CA LYS A 9 5.02 -2.29 11.80
C LYS A 9 5.02 -1.49 10.49
N PRO A 10 6.14 -1.43 9.76
CA PRO A 10 6.18 -0.86 8.42
C PRO A 10 5.20 -1.59 7.47
N ALA A 11 4.54 -0.84 6.58
CA ALA A 11 3.64 -1.42 5.57
C ALA A 11 3.67 -0.65 4.24
N ILE A 12 3.30 -1.34 3.18
CA ILE A 12 3.02 -0.75 1.87
C ILE A 12 1.51 -0.89 1.63
N PHE A 13 0.86 0.20 1.24
CA PHE A 13 -0.53 0.21 0.82
C PHE A 13 -0.60 0.52 -0.67
N LEU A 14 -1.27 -0.35 -1.42
CA LEU A 14 -1.62 -0.15 -2.82
C LEU A 14 -3.09 0.29 -2.88
N LEU A 15 -3.36 1.47 -3.43
CA LEU A 15 -4.71 2.05 -3.48
C LEU A 15 -5.16 2.19 -4.92
N ALA A 16 -6.13 1.38 -5.33
CA ALA A 16 -6.75 1.49 -6.64
C ALA A 16 -7.76 2.66 -6.65
N GLU A 17 -7.51 3.66 -7.49
CA GLU A 17 -8.31 4.91 -7.51
C GLU A 17 -9.76 4.70 -7.94
N ASN A 18 -10.04 3.67 -8.73
CA ASN A 18 -11.37 3.34 -9.27
C ASN A 18 -11.90 2.00 -8.74
N ASP A 19 -11.39 1.51 -7.61
CA ASP A 19 -11.85 0.24 -7.04
C ASP A 19 -13.37 0.24 -6.80
N GLU A 20 -14.04 -0.62 -7.55
CA GLU A 20 -15.48 -0.80 -7.58
C GLU A 20 -15.98 -1.79 -6.50
N VAL A 21 -15.09 -2.61 -5.94
CA VAL A 21 -15.40 -3.62 -4.93
C VAL A 21 -15.17 -3.06 -3.53
N VAL A 22 -14.02 -2.42 -3.31
CA VAL A 22 -13.64 -1.73 -2.08
C VAL A 22 -13.41 -0.25 -2.40
N PRO A 23 -14.48 0.57 -2.39
CA PRO A 23 -14.39 1.99 -2.74
C PRO A 23 -13.20 2.73 -2.09
N PRO A 24 -12.53 3.66 -2.80
CA PRO A 24 -11.33 4.35 -2.32
C PRO A 24 -11.45 4.98 -0.93
N ARG A 25 -12.65 5.46 -0.56
CA ARG A 25 -12.92 6.01 0.76
C ARG A 25 -12.68 5.00 1.90
N TYR A 26 -12.99 3.72 1.68
CA TYR A 26 -12.80 2.68 2.70
C TYR A 26 -11.34 2.26 2.80
N GLN A 27 -10.62 2.20 1.67
CA GLN A 27 -9.17 2.02 1.66
C GLN A 27 -8.49 3.13 2.47
N ARG A 28 -8.88 4.39 2.21
CA ARG A 28 -8.36 5.57 2.91
C ARG A 28 -8.60 5.51 4.42
N MET A 29 -9.79 5.07 4.86
CA MET A 29 -10.07 4.89 6.30
C MET A 29 -9.07 3.95 6.99
N VAL A 30 -8.66 2.85 6.34
CA VAL A 30 -7.67 1.93 6.91
C VAL A 30 -6.30 2.60 6.96
N VAL A 31 -5.87 3.17 5.83
CA VAL A 31 -4.57 3.82 5.66
C VAL A 31 -4.39 4.94 6.67
N ASP A 32 -5.38 5.82 6.81
CA ASP A 32 -5.33 6.97 7.72
C ASP A 32 -5.28 6.52 9.18
N ALA A 33 -5.98 5.43 9.52
CA ALA A 33 -5.98 4.87 10.87
C ALA A 33 -4.73 4.05 11.22
N TYR A 34 -3.92 3.65 10.23
CA TYR A 34 -2.74 2.83 10.45
C TYR A 34 -1.64 3.61 11.20
N ALA A 35 -1.20 3.10 12.34
CA ALA A 35 -0.26 3.81 13.22
C ALA A 35 1.22 3.62 12.86
N GLY A 36 1.56 2.55 12.14
CA GLY A 36 2.93 2.26 11.71
C GLY A 36 3.42 3.15 10.57
N GLU A 37 4.73 3.11 10.33
CA GLU A 37 5.34 3.71 9.14
C GLU A 37 4.72 3.10 7.88
N LYS A 38 4.35 3.93 6.91
CA LYS A 38 3.62 3.47 5.74
C LYS A 38 4.07 4.20 4.48
N ARG A 39 4.22 3.44 3.40
CA ARG A 39 4.29 3.97 2.03
C ARG A 39 2.96 3.71 1.35
N ILE A 40 2.45 4.72 0.65
CA ILE A 40 1.17 4.68 -0.04
C ILE A 40 1.46 4.86 -1.53
N ILE A 41 1.03 3.89 -2.32
CA ILE A 41 1.16 3.89 -3.78
C ILE A 41 -0.25 3.99 -4.34
N SER A 42 -0.52 5.06 -5.09
CA SER A 42 -1.82 5.24 -5.75
C SER A 42 -1.75 4.63 -7.15
N LEU A 43 -2.53 3.58 -7.38
CA LEU A 43 -2.65 2.93 -8.68
C LEU A 43 -3.64 3.75 -9.52
N ARG A 44 -3.09 4.69 -10.29
CA ARG A 44 -3.89 5.68 -11.03
C ARG A 44 -4.81 5.02 -12.04
N GLY A 45 -6.09 5.37 -11.98
CA GLY A 45 -7.12 4.82 -12.86
C GLY A 45 -7.39 3.31 -12.70
N ALA A 46 -6.77 2.63 -11.73
CA ALA A 46 -6.90 1.20 -11.55
C ALA A 46 -8.24 0.82 -10.89
N ASN A 47 -8.84 -0.25 -11.40
CA ASN A 47 -9.99 -0.94 -10.81
C ASN A 47 -9.49 -2.05 -9.88
N HIS A 48 -10.41 -2.76 -9.22
CA HIS A 48 -10.07 -3.82 -8.27
C HIS A 48 -9.18 -4.92 -8.86
N ASN A 49 -9.45 -5.30 -10.12
CA ASN A 49 -8.74 -6.38 -10.82
C ASN A 49 -7.72 -5.87 -11.85
N SER A 50 -7.41 -4.57 -11.85
CA SER A 50 -6.39 -4.03 -12.75
C SER A 50 -5.01 -4.59 -12.37
N PRO A 51 -4.20 -4.99 -13.36
CA PRO A 51 -2.82 -5.37 -13.09
C PRO A 51 -2.01 -4.16 -12.58
N ILE A 52 -0.98 -4.43 -11.78
CA ILE A 52 -0.03 -3.41 -11.33
C ILE A 52 1.07 -3.30 -12.38
N GLU A 53 1.08 -2.19 -13.11
CA GLU A 53 1.97 -1.97 -14.25
C GLU A 53 2.56 -0.56 -14.24
N GLY A 54 3.50 -0.30 -15.16
CA GLY A 54 4.11 1.02 -15.35
C GLY A 54 4.72 1.61 -14.08
N ASP A 55 4.43 2.89 -13.82
CA ASP A 55 4.96 3.63 -12.67
C ASP A 55 4.56 2.99 -11.34
N GLY A 56 3.34 2.45 -11.23
CA GLY A 56 2.87 1.78 -10.02
C GLY A 56 3.68 0.52 -9.69
N LEU A 57 4.13 -0.21 -10.71
CA LEU A 57 5.00 -1.36 -10.54
C LEU A 57 6.41 -0.93 -10.11
N LEU A 58 6.95 0.15 -10.69
CA LEU A 58 8.25 0.69 -10.29
C LEU A 58 8.25 1.17 -8.83
N GLU A 59 7.23 1.94 -8.44
CA GLU A 59 7.05 2.41 -7.06
C GLU A 59 6.92 1.24 -6.08
N LEU A 60 6.23 0.16 -6.47
CA LEU A 60 6.09 -1.04 -5.65
C LEU A 60 7.46 -1.69 -5.41
N HIS A 61 8.29 -1.85 -6.44
CA HIS A 61 9.64 -2.42 -6.25
C HIS A 61 10.49 -1.57 -5.30
N GLN A 62 10.48 -0.25 -5.46
CA GLN A 62 11.22 0.66 -4.57
C GLN A 62 10.69 0.63 -3.12
N ALA A 63 9.37 0.45 -2.95
CA ALA A 63 8.77 0.29 -1.64
C ALA A 63 9.13 -1.08 -1.03
N LEU A 64 9.22 -2.15 -1.83
CA LEU A 64 9.67 -3.46 -1.37
C LEU A 64 11.12 -3.45 -0.91
N ASP A 65 12.03 -2.75 -1.62
CA ASP A 65 13.42 -2.58 -1.18
C ASP A 65 13.51 -1.91 0.20
N TRP A 66 12.59 -0.98 0.50
CA TRP A 66 12.47 -0.36 1.82
C TRP A 66 11.86 -1.28 2.88
N LEU A 67 10.78 -2.00 2.54
CA LEU A 67 10.05 -2.83 3.50
C LEU A 67 10.83 -4.10 3.88
N LEU A 68 11.56 -4.66 2.92
CA LEU A 68 12.31 -5.90 3.04
C LEU A 68 13.80 -5.63 2.75
N PRO A 69 14.50 -4.86 3.61
CA PRO A 69 15.92 -4.66 3.43
C PRO A 69 16.57 -6.04 3.44
N ARG A 70 17.34 -6.34 2.39
CA ARG A 70 18.05 -7.62 2.30
C ARG A 70 18.90 -7.74 3.56
N HIS A 71 18.64 -8.77 4.36
CA HIS A 71 19.61 -9.18 5.36
C HIS A 71 20.88 -9.52 4.59
N GLY A 72 21.89 -8.66 4.67
CA GLY A 72 23.23 -9.03 4.22
C GLY A 72 23.60 -10.30 4.97
N ASN A 73 23.94 -11.37 4.25
CA ASN A 73 24.65 -12.48 4.85
C ASN A 73 25.88 -11.89 5.54
N GLN A 74 25.85 -11.84 6.87
CA GLN A 74 27.02 -11.70 7.72
C GLN A 74 27.40 -13.09 8.20
#